data_AF-A0A7S1CNG2-F1
#
_entry.id   AF-A0A7S1CNG2-F1
#
_cell.length_a   1.000
_cell.length_b   1.000
_cell.length_c   1.000
_cell.angle_alpha   90.00
_cell.angle_beta   90.00
_cell.angle_gamma   90.00
#
_symmetry.space_group_name_H-M   'P 1'
#
loop_
_entity.id
_entity.type
_entity.pdbx_description
1 polymer ?
#
loop_
_entity_poly.entity_id
_entity_poly.type
_entity_poly.pdbx_seq_one_letter_code
_entity_poly.pdbx_strand_id
1 'polypeptide(L)'
;MANHALMEVCEQCEARRGEPALESKEAEAPSAGGTSRLAALCSGKSGKLADHVAAVHAIGGNTYVEEVLTLLARGVFITPANKGRALAALWVARCFDCFDRLLHDAAFGAGVVEVLRAAQLIDAPRRAAQLAKRVAKLQAAGDAVRRVTVARAQSALDNVAVELVTTASAAAATVADGAGWGVDTGAAPAASGA
;
A
#
# COMPACT_ATOMS: atom_id res chain seq x y z
N MET A 1 -14.37 -32.94 -7.64
CA MET A 1 -15.32 -31.83 -7.37
C MET A 1 -14.48 -30.57 -7.24
N ALA A 2 -14.51 -29.73 -8.26
CA ALA A 2 -13.58 -28.62 -8.44
C ALA A 2 -14.00 -27.39 -7.62
N ASN A 3 -13.03 -26.77 -6.95
CA ASN A 3 -13.13 -25.51 -6.21
C ASN A 3 -13.41 -24.36 -7.18
N HIS A 4 -14.69 -24.07 -7.43
CA HIS A 4 -15.15 -23.00 -8.33
C HIS A 4 -15.55 -21.72 -7.55
N ALA A 5 -14.91 -21.46 -6.41
CA ALA A 5 -15.35 -20.44 -5.44
C ALA A 5 -14.35 -19.30 -5.18
N LEU A 6 -13.35 -19.08 -6.06
CA LEU A 6 -12.34 -18.03 -5.89
C LEU A 6 -12.26 -17.04 -7.07
N MET A 7 -13.33 -16.94 -7.87
CA MET A 7 -13.45 -16.00 -9.00
C MET A 7 -14.73 -15.16 -8.90
N GLU A 8 -15.19 -14.87 -7.67
CA GLU A 8 -16.09 -13.73 -7.48
C GLU A 8 -15.24 -12.47 -7.47
N VAL A 9 -15.08 -11.90 -8.65
CA VAL A 9 -14.57 -10.55 -8.84
C VAL A 9 -15.38 -9.64 -7.91
N CYS A 10 -14.70 -8.95 -7.00
CA CYS A 10 -15.35 -8.00 -6.11
C CYS A 10 -16.07 -6.95 -6.96
N GLU A 11 -17.40 -6.91 -6.93
CA GLU A 11 -18.24 -5.96 -7.69
C GLU A 11 -17.84 -4.49 -7.44
N GLN A 12 -17.18 -4.19 -6.32
CA GLN A 12 -16.62 -2.86 -6.03
C GLN A 12 -15.40 -2.50 -6.91
N CYS A 13 -14.68 -3.49 -7.45
CA CYS A 13 -13.61 -3.26 -8.42
C CYS A 13 -14.18 -2.96 -9.81
N GLU A 14 -15.30 -3.57 -10.19
CA GLU A 14 -16.00 -3.25 -11.43
C GLU A 14 -16.74 -1.91 -11.37
N ALA A 15 -17.30 -1.54 -10.22
CA ALA A 15 -17.90 -0.22 -10.02
C ALA A 15 -16.90 0.94 -10.21
N ARG A 16 -15.60 0.71 -9.99
CA ARG A 16 -14.52 1.66 -10.30
C ARG A 16 -14.02 1.60 -11.75
N ARG A 17 -14.36 0.56 -12.51
CA ARG A 17 -14.07 0.48 -13.97
C ARG A 17 -15.06 1.31 -14.81
N GLY A 18 -16.17 1.73 -14.21
CA GLY A 18 -17.25 2.47 -14.87
C GLY A 18 -17.18 4.00 -14.72
N GLU A 19 -16.05 4.59 -14.34
CA GLU A 19 -15.91 6.04 -14.54
C GLU A 19 -15.87 6.31 -16.06
N PRO A 20 -16.76 7.17 -16.59
CA PRO A 20 -16.80 7.45 -18.01
C PRO A 20 -15.44 7.99 -18.44
N ALA A 21 -14.92 7.43 -19.54
CA ALA A 21 -13.74 7.92 -20.21
C ALA A 21 -13.82 9.45 -20.31
N LEU A 22 -13.07 10.13 -19.44
CA LEU A 22 -12.90 11.57 -19.50
C LEU A 22 -12.44 11.87 -20.92
N GLU A 23 -13.27 12.60 -21.64
CA GLU A 23 -13.01 13.10 -22.97
C GLU A 23 -11.56 13.57 -23.03
N SER A 24 -10.83 12.97 -23.95
CA SER A 24 -9.43 13.22 -24.27
C SER A 24 -9.24 14.69 -24.60
N LYS A 25 -9.01 15.49 -23.56
CA LYS A 25 -8.40 16.81 -23.66
C LYS A 25 -6.99 16.56 -24.20
N GLU A 26 -6.76 16.98 -25.43
CA GLU A 26 -5.50 16.82 -26.16
C GLU A 26 -4.33 17.12 -25.23
N ALA A 27 -3.55 16.06 -24.95
CA ALA A 27 -2.40 16.13 -24.09
C ALA A 27 -1.37 17.06 -24.73
N GLU A 28 -1.25 18.25 -24.17
CA GLU A 28 -0.10 19.12 -24.29
C GLU A 28 1.16 18.27 -24.05
N ALA A 29 2.03 18.18 -25.07
CA ALA A 29 3.18 17.30 -25.04
C ALA A 29 4.02 17.56 -23.78
N PRO A 30 4.38 16.53 -23.00
CA PRO A 30 5.13 16.72 -21.76
C PRO A 30 6.48 17.34 -22.10
N SER A 31 6.68 18.58 -21.62
CA SER A 31 7.94 19.29 -21.79
C SER A 31 9.08 18.44 -21.22
N ALA A 32 10.11 18.23 -22.03
CA ALA A 32 11.20 17.28 -21.80
C ALA A 32 12.13 17.60 -20.60
N GLY A 33 11.74 18.52 -19.71
CA GLY A 33 12.58 19.05 -18.63
C GLY A 33 12.16 18.70 -17.21
N GLY A 34 10.98 18.10 -17.01
CA GLY A 34 10.53 17.69 -15.67
C GLY A 34 11.23 16.41 -15.24
N THR A 35 12.25 16.50 -14.38
CA THR A 35 12.72 15.33 -13.63
C THR A 35 11.52 14.76 -12.86
N SER A 36 11.02 13.61 -13.29
CA SER A 36 9.77 13.07 -12.76
C SER A 36 9.91 12.90 -11.26
N ARG A 37 8.89 13.29 -10.50
CA ARG A 37 8.89 13.22 -9.03
C ARG A 37 9.18 11.78 -8.54
N LEU A 38 8.91 10.78 -9.38
CA LEU A 38 9.26 9.39 -9.17
C LEU A 38 10.75 9.08 -9.27
N ALA A 39 11.54 9.87 -10.00
CA ALA A 39 12.99 9.68 -10.08
C ALA A 39 13.63 9.75 -8.69
N ALA A 40 13.26 10.75 -7.89
CA ALA A 40 13.75 10.88 -6.52
C ALA A 40 13.30 9.72 -5.62
N LEU A 41 12.06 9.24 -5.80
CA LEU A 41 11.52 8.10 -5.05
C LEU A 41 12.22 6.78 -5.40
N CYS A 42 12.49 6.56 -6.69
CA CYS A 42 13.04 5.30 -7.19
C CYS A 42 14.58 5.22 -7.07
N SER A 43 15.28 6.35 -7.16
CA SER A 43 16.75 6.42 -7.03
C SER A 43 17.21 6.71 -5.60
N GLY A 44 16.35 7.28 -4.75
CA GLY A 44 16.69 7.65 -3.39
C GLY A 44 16.90 6.46 -2.47
N LYS A 45 17.84 6.60 -1.51
CA LYS A 45 18.08 5.62 -0.44
C LYS A 45 16.90 5.48 0.54
N SER A 46 15.92 6.38 0.49
CA SER A 46 14.94 6.58 1.57
C SER A 46 13.48 6.65 1.14
N GLY A 47 13.12 6.21 -0.07
CA GLY A 47 11.71 6.15 -0.48
C GLY A 47 10.91 5.29 0.51
N LYS A 48 9.91 5.89 1.19
CA LYS A 48 9.00 5.17 2.08
C LYS A 48 7.89 4.54 1.24
N LEU A 49 7.31 3.42 1.71
CA LEU A 49 6.19 2.80 0.99
C LEU A 49 5.02 3.77 0.80
N ALA A 50 4.78 4.63 1.78
CA ALA A 50 3.73 5.64 1.78
C ALA A 50 3.95 6.66 0.67
N ASP A 51 5.19 7.03 0.38
CA ASP A 51 5.48 7.97 -0.69
C ASP A 51 5.15 7.34 -2.06
N HIS A 52 5.42 6.04 -2.23
CA HIS A 52 5.02 5.30 -3.42
C HIS A 52 3.50 5.14 -3.52
N VAL A 53 2.80 4.81 -2.43
CA VAL A 53 1.33 4.69 -2.43
C VAL A 53 0.69 6.04 -2.73
N ALA A 54 1.18 7.12 -2.12
CA ALA A 54 0.73 8.48 -2.40
C ALA A 54 0.97 8.87 -3.87
N ALA A 55 2.11 8.49 -4.44
CA ALA A 55 2.38 8.71 -5.86
C ALA A 55 1.40 7.93 -6.75
N VAL A 56 1.17 6.63 -6.48
CA VAL A 56 0.19 5.82 -7.23
C VAL A 56 -1.20 6.44 -7.21
N HIS A 57 -1.65 6.96 -6.06
CA HIS A 57 -2.94 7.65 -5.97
C HIS A 57 -2.97 9.01 -6.68
N ALA A 58 -1.86 9.76 -6.64
CA ALA A 58 -1.80 11.10 -7.21
C ALA A 58 -1.76 11.10 -8.75
N ILE A 59 -1.05 10.16 -9.38
CA ILE A 59 -0.87 10.12 -10.84
C ILE A 59 -1.59 8.94 -11.51
N GLY A 60 -2.15 8.02 -10.73
CA GLY A 60 -2.78 6.80 -11.23
C GLY A 60 -1.78 5.65 -11.47
N GLY A 61 -2.28 4.41 -11.39
CA GLY A 61 -1.46 3.20 -11.48
C GLY A 61 -0.75 3.02 -12.83
N ASN A 62 -1.44 3.29 -13.95
CA ASN A 62 -0.84 3.15 -15.29
C ASN A 62 0.30 4.14 -15.52
N THR A 63 0.07 5.42 -15.25
CA THR A 63 1.09 6.48 -15.38
C THR A 63 2.27 6.22 -14.44
N TYR A 64 2.00 5.74 -13.22
CA TYR A 64 3.06 5.32 -12.30
C TYR A 64 3.94 4.21 -12.89
N VAL A 65 3.35 3.17 -13.47
CA VAL A 65 4.09 2.08 -14.12
C VAL A 65 4.91 2.60 -15.30
N GLU A 66 4.31 3.43 -16.15
CA GLU A 66 4.99 4.01 -17.33
C GLU A 66 6.17 4.90 -16.94
N GLU A 67 6.03 5.71 -15.90
CA GLU A 67 7.14 6.51 -15.37
C GLU A 67 8.25 5.64 -14.80
N VAL A 68 7.92 4.59 -14.03
CA VAL A 68 8.92 3.65 -13.49
C VAL A 68 9.70 2.96 -14.63
N LEU A 69 9.01 2.50 -15.68
CA LEU A 69 9.64 1.90 -16.85
C LEU A 69 10.45 2.92 -17.67
N THR A 70 9.97 4.16 -17.77
CA THR A 70 10.70 5.26 -18.42
C THR A 70 12.01 5.57 -17.69
N LEU A 71 12.01 5.55 -16.36
CA LEU A 71 13.22 5.74 -15.56
C LEU A 71 14.24 4.62 -15.82
N LEU A 72 13.79 3.36 -15.89
CA LEU A 72 14.64 2.22 -16.23
C LEU A 72 15.21 2.33 -17.64
N ALA A 73 14.39 2.72 -18.62
CA ALA A 73 14.82 2.96 -20.00
C ALA A 73 15.88 4.08 -20.10
N ARG A 74 15.82 5.06 -19.19
CA ARG A 74 16.83 6.13 -19.05
C ARG A 74 18.09 5.69 -18.27
N GLY A 75 18.18 4.41 -17.89
CA GLY A 75 19.32 3.87 -17.14
C GLY A 75 19.32 4.23 -15.66
N VAL A 76 18.20 4.71 -15.10
CA VAL A 76 18.09 4.96 -13.66
C VAL A 76 18.04 3.62 -12.93
N PHE A 77 19.04 3.37 -12.10
CA PHE A 77 19.08 2.16 -11.28
C PHE A 77 18.05 2.24 -10.15
N ILE A 78 17.08 1.32 -10.17
CA ILE A 78 16.10 1.14 -9.09
C ILE A 78 16.57 0.02 -8.18
N THR A 79 16.81 0.34 -6.91
CA THR A 79 17.27 -0.64 -5.92
C THR A 79 16.23 -1.76 -5.72
N PRO A 80 16.64 -3.01 -5.38
CA PRO A 80 15.72 -4.10 -5.03
C PRO A 80 14.67 -3.71 -3.98
N ALA A 81 15.08 -2.92 -2.99
CA ALA A 81 14.18 -2.42 -1.96
C ALA A 81 13.08 -1.51 -2.54
N ASN A 82 13.43 -0.60 -3.45
CA ASN A 82 12.47 0.28 -4.12
C ASN A 82 11.57 -0.47 -5.10
N LYS A 83 12.07 -1.52 -5.78
CA LYS A 83 11.23 -2.40 -6.61
C LYS A 83 10.16 -3.10 -5.76
N GLY A 84 10.55 -3.67 -4.61
CA GLY A 84 9.61 -4.28 -3.67
C GLY A 84 8.57 -3.28 -3.12
N ARG A 85 8.97 -2.02 -2.89
CA ARG A 85 8.03 -0.94 -2.48
C ARG A 85 7.08 -0.54 -3.61
N ALA A 86 7.55 -0.42 -4.85
CA ALA A 86 6.70 -0.08 -5.99
C ALA A 86 5.61 -1.16 -6.20
N LEU A 87 6.00 -2.44 -6.12
CA LEU A 87 5.07 -3.57 -6.17
C LEU A 87 4.06 -3.51 -4.99
N ALA A 88 4.54 -3.36 -3.76
CA ALA A 88 3.65 -3.25 -2.60
C ALA A 88 2.70 -2.05 -2.70
N ALA A 89 3.15 -0.92 -3.27
CA ALA A 89 2.34 0.27 -3.42
C ALA A 89 1.17 0.07 -4.38
N LEU A 90 1.43 -0.55 -5.55
CA LEU A 90 0.38 -0.90 -6.52
C LEU A 90 -0.64 -1.87 -5.91
N TRP A 91 -0.18 -2.84 -5.13
CA TRP A 91 -1.06 -3.79 -4.44
C TRP A 91 -1.95 -3.10 -3.39
N VAL A 92 -1.35 -2.27 -2.53
CA VAL A 92 -2.08 -1.52 -1.49
C VAL A 92 -3.09 -0.55 -2.11
N ALA A 93 -2.73 0.08 -3.23
CA ALA A 93 -3.61 0.95 -4.01
C ALA A 93 -4.70 0.20 -4.80
N ARG A 94 -4.73 -1.15 -4.74
CA ARG A 94 -5.64 -2.04 -5.48
C ARG A 94 -5.52 -1.93 -7.01
N CYS A 95 -4.35 -1.53 -7.52
CA CYS A 95 -4.04 -1.49 -8.94
C CYS A 95 -3.44 -2.84 -9.39
N PHE A 96 -4.20 -3.93 -9.30
CA PHE A 96 -3.69 -5.30 -9.53
C PHE A 96 -3.21 -5.52 -10.97
N ASP A 97 -3.95 -5.01 -11.97
CA ASP A 97 -3.53 -5.10 -13.38
C ASP A 97 -2.18 -4.40 -13.61
N CYS A 98 -1.95 -3.26 -12.94
CA CYS A 98 -0.67 -2.53 -12.98
C CYS A 98 0.45 -3.28 -12.25
N PHE A 99 0.12 -3.93 -11.13
CA PHE A 99 1.05 -4.78 -10.39
C PHE A 99 1.54 -5.93 -11.27
N ASP A 100 0.63 -6.65 -11.92
CA ASP A 100 0.97 -7.79 -12.79
C ASP A 100 1.78 -7.33 -14.00
N ARG A 101 1.38 -6.23 -14.63
CA ARG A 101 2.14 -5.62 -15.74
C ARG A 101 3.58 -5.30 -15.33
N LEU A 102 3.76 -4.63 -14.18
CA LEU A 102 5.09 -4.24 -13.71
C LEU A 102 5.92 -5.46 -13.26
N LEU A 103 5.30 -6.45 -12.63
CA LEU A 103 5.94 -7.68 -12.18
C LEU A 103 6.50 -8.50 -13.36
N HIS A 104 5.76 -8.58 -14.46
CA HIS A 104 6.13 -9.35 -15.64
C HIS A 104 7.00 -8.58 -16.65
N ASP A 105 7.24 -7.28 -16.42
CA ASP A 105 8.10 -6.49 -17.29
C ASP A 105 9.58 -6.87 -17.13
N ALA A 106 10.21 -7.27 -18.24
CA ALA A 106 11.59 -7.72 -18.25
C ALA A 106 12.60 -6.62 -17.87
N ALA A 107 12.31 -5.36 -18.18
CA ALA A 107 13.16 -4.23 -17.81
C ALA A 107 13.05 -3.92 -16.30
N PHE A 108 11.87 -4.10 -15.71
CA PHE A 108 11.71 -4.00 -14.26
C PHE A 108 12.47 -5.10 -13.53
N GLY A 109 12.48 -6.33 -14.07
CA GLY A 109 13.34 -7.42 -13.60
C GLY A 109 13.15 -7.72 -12.12
N ALA A 110 11.91 -7.88 -11.67
CA ALA A 110 11.59 -8.28 -10.31
C ALA A 110 11.76 -9.80 -10.16
N GLY A 111 12.58 -10.22 -9.20
CA GLY A 111 12.75 -11.61 -8.84
C GLY A 111 11.99 -11.97 -7.56
N VAL A 112 12.26 -13.19 -7.06
CA VAL A 112 11.64 -13.70 -5.82
C VAL A 112 11.93 -12.81 -4.62
N VAL A 113 13.09 -12.16 -4.58
CA VAL A 113 13.51 -11.30 -3.46
C VAL A 113 12.64 -10.05 -3.37
N GLU A 114 12.40 -9.38 -4.49
CA GLU A 114 11.56 -8.17 -4.57
C GLU A 114 10.11 -8.51 -4.24
N VAL A 115 9.59 -9.63 -4.75
CA VAL A 115 8.23 -10.11 -4.48
C VAL A 115 8.06 -10.45 -3.00
N LEU A 116 9.02 -11.17 -2.40
CA LEU A 116 8.99 -11.47 -0.96
C LEU A 116 9.02 -10.18 -0.13
N ARG A 117 9.83 -9.20 -0.54
CA ARG A 117 9.86 -7.89 0.14
C ARG A 117 8.52 -7.18 0.02
N ALA A 118 7.88 -7.19 -1.14
CA ALA A 118 6.56 -6.62 -1.33
C ALA A 118 5.52 -7.29 -0.41
N ALA A 119 5.50 -8.62 -0.36
CA ALA A 119 4.61 -9.39 0.50
C ALA A 119 4.81 -9.07 2.00
N GLN A 120 6.06 -8.94 2.45
CA GLN A 120 6.36 -8.54 3.83
C GLN A 120 5.80 -7.16 4.16
N LEU A 121 5.93 -6.19 3.24
CA LEU A 121 5.41 -4.84 3.42
C LEU A 121 3.87 -4.83 3.49
N ILE A 122 3.21 -5.58 2.60
CA ILE A 122 1.75 -5.73 2.59
C ILE A 122 1.26 -6.38 3.90
N ASP A 123 1.98 -7.38 4.41
CA ASP A 123 1.60 -8.10 5.63
C ASP A 123 2.00 -7.39 6.94
N ALA A 124 2.78 -6.31 6.86
CA ALA A 124 3.28 -5.59 8.04
C ALA A 124 2.15 -5.15 9.01
N PRO A 125 0.98 -4.64 8.56
CA PRO A 125 -0.07 -4.19 9.49
C PRO A 125 -0.64 -5.35 10.30
N ARG A 126 -0.87 -6.50 9.66
CA ARG A 126 -1.35 -7.71 10.32
C ARG A 126 -0.33 -8.21 11.34
N ARG A 127 0.95 -8.25 10.98
CA ARG A 127 2.04 -8.68 11.87
C ARG A 127 2.14 -7.77 13.10
N ALA A 128 2.04 -6.45 12.93
CA ALA A 128 2.04 -5.52 14.06
C ALA A 128 0.85 -5.73 15.00
N ALA A 129 -0.36 -5.93 14.47
CA ALA A 129 -1.54 -6.20 15.29
C ALA A 129 -1.40 -7.50 16.10
N GLN A 130 -0.84 -8.55 15.50
CA GLN A 130 -0.57 -9.81 16.19
C GLN A 130 0.50 -9.66 17.29
N LEU A 131 1.57 -8.93 17.01
CA LEU A 131 2.63 -8.66 17.98
C LEU A 131 2.12 -7.80 19.14
N ALA A 132 1.32 -6.76 18.87
CA ALA A 132 0.70 -5.93 19.89
C ALA A 132 -0.21 -6.74 20.84
N LYS A 133 -1.06 -7.62 20.28
CA LYS A 133 -1.89 -8.55 21.08
C LYS A 133 -1.02 -9.49 21.94
N ARG A 134 0.09 -9.99 21.38
CA ARG A 134 1.02 -10.84 22.12
C ARG A 134 1.69 -10.08 23.26
N VAL A 135 2.15 -8.85 23.02
CA VAL A 135 2.74 -7.99 24.06
C VAL A 135 1.74 -7.76 25.18
N ALA A 136 0.50 -7.37 24.85
CA ALA A 136 -0.55 -7.14 25.84
C ALA A 136 -0.83 -8.41 26.69
N LYS A 137 -0.88 -9.59 26.05
CA LYS A 137 -1.05 -10.87 26.76
C LYS A 137 0.12 -11.18 27.71
N LEU A 138 1.36 -10.95 27.27
CA LEU A 138 2.54 -11.21 28.10
C LEU A 138 2.64 -10.23 29.27
N GLN A 139 2.25 -8.97 29.07
CA GLN A 139 2.18 -7.96 30.14
C GLN A 139 1.11 -8.31 31.17
N ALA A 140 -0.05 -8.79 30.74
CA ALA A 140 -1.14 -9.22 31.63
C ALA A 140 -0.78 -10.46 32.47
N ALA A 141 0.16 -11.30 32.01
CA ALA A 141 0.60 -12.49 32.74
C ALA A 141 1.55 -12.18 33.94
N GLY A 142 2.00 -10.94 34.09
CA GLY A 142 2.81 -10.49 35.24
C GLY A 142 4.11 -11.28 35.44
N ASP A 143 4.43 -11.59 36.69
CA ASP A 143 5.71 -12.21 37.10
C ASP A 143 5.93 -13.65 36.59
N ALA A 144 4.90 -14.30 36.06
CA ALA A 144 5.00 -15.64 35.47
C ALA A 144 5.86 -15.65 34.18
N VAL A 145 6.05 -14.49 33.54
CA VAL A 145 6.80 -14.35 32.29
C VAL A 145 8.09 -13.58 32.52
N ARG A 146 9.21 -14.11 32.00
CA ARG A 146 10.51 -13.42 32.07
C ARG A 146 10.45 -12.07 31.33
N ARG A 147 10.94 -11.00 31.97
CA ARG A 147 11.03 -9.65 31.39
C ARG A 147 11.70 -9.61 30.01
N VAL A 148 12.70 -10.47 29.78
CA VAL A 148 13.40 -10.62 28.49
C VAL A 148 12.43 -11.02 27.35
N THR A 149 11.45 -11.87 27.64
CA THR A 149 10.47 -12.33 26.64
C THR A 149 9.54 -11.19 26.23
N VAL A 150 9.12 -10.35 27.19
CA VAL A 150 8.32 -9.15 26.91
C VAL A 150 9.13 -8.15 26.09
N ALA A 151 10.38 -7.87 26.50
CA ALA A 151 11.26 -6.94 25.79
C ALA A 151 11.50 -7.38 24.34
N ARG A 152 11.72 -8.68 24.08
CA ARG A 152 11.91 -9.20 22.72
C ARG A 152 10.66 -9.04 21.85
N ALA A 153 9.47 -9.27 22.42
CA ALA A 153 8.21 -9.07 21.71
C ALA A 153 7.96 -7.58 21.41
N GLN A 154 8.31 -6.69 22.34
CA GLN A 154 8.23 -5.25 22.16
C GLN A 154 9.19 -4.77 21.06
N SER A 155 10.46 -5.16 21.09
CA SER A 155 11.42 -4.79 20.04
C SER A 155 11.00 -5.30 18.66
N ALA A 156 10.38 -6.48 18.58
CA ALA A 156 9.83 -6.98 17.33
C ALA A 156 8.66 -6.11 16.83
N LEU A 157 7.79 -5.65 17.73
CA LEU A 157 6.72 -4.72 17.40
C LEU A 157 7.28 -3.38 16.91
N ASP A 158 8.26 -2.83 17.62
CA ASP A 158 8.89 -1.55 17.27
C ASP A 158 9.56 -1.63 15.88
N ASN A 159 10.22 -2.74 15.56
CA ASN A 159 10.82 -2.97 14.24
C ASN A 159 9.77 -2.99 13.12
N VAL A 160 8.63 -3.68 13.33
CA VAL A 160 7.53 -3.68 12.33
C VAL A 160 6.85 -2.31 12.29
N ALA A 161 6.74 -1.61 13.41
CA ALA A 161 6.18 -0.27 13.48
C ALA A 161 7.02 0.73 12.69
N VAL A 162 8.36 0.62 12.70
CA VAL A 162 9.23 1.41 11.82
C VAL A 162 8.89 1.17 10.36
N GLU A 163 8.64 -0.09 9.95
CA GLU A 163 8.15 -0.39 8.59
C GLU A 163 6.75 0.21 8.35
N LEU A 164 5.87 0.26 9.35
CA LEU A 164 4.49 0.75 9.21
C LEU A 164 4.29 2.25 9.27
N VAL A 165 5.10 3.00 10.02
CA VAL A 165 5.11 4.47 9.97
C VAL A 165 5.46 4.92 8.54
N THR A 166 6.17 4.07 7.78
CA THR A 166 6.33 4.27 6.35
C THR A 166 5.11 3.91 5.51
N THR A 167 4.00 3.42 6.04
CA THR A 167 2.78 2.99 5.30
C THR A 167 1.52 3.76 5.70
N ALA A 168 1.32 4.04 7.00
CA ALA A 168 0.11 4.67 7.54
C ALA A 168 -0.08 6.12 7.06
N SER A 169 1.03 6.81 6.76
CA SER A 169 1.00 8.15 6.15
C SER A 169 0.27 8.19 4.80
N ALA A 170 0.19 7.08 4.06
CA ALA A 170 -0.52 7.03 2.78
C ALA A 170 -1.96 6.52 2.89
N ALA A 171 -2.24 5.64 3.86
CA ALA A 171 -3.62 5.23 4.15
C ALA A 171 -4.45 6.40 4.69
N ALA A 172 -3.87 7.28 5.52
CA ALA A 172 -4.57 8.49 5.97
C ALA A 172 -4.91 9.46 4.84
N ALA A 173 -4.06 9.56 3.80
CA ALA A 173 -4.32 10.40 2.63
C ALA A 173 -5.49 9.87 1.78
N THR A 174 -5.66 8.56 1.67
CA THR A 174 -6.79 7.96 0.92
C THR A 174 -8.14 8.04 1.66
N VAL A 175 -8.13 8.13 2.99
CA VAL A 175 -9.35 8.34 3.79
C VAL A 175 -9.81 9.80 3.73
N ALA A 176 -8.90 10.75 3.53
CA ALA A 176 -9.25 12.18 3.46
C ALA A 176 -9.93 12.58 2.13
N ASP A 177 -9.55 11.94 1.01
CA ASP A 177 -10.19 12.19 -0.31
C ASP A 177 -11.44 11.33 -0.55
N GLY A 178 -11.71 10.34 0.31
CA GLY A 178 -12.94 9.56 0.32
C GLY A 178 -14.03 10.24 1.15
N ALA A 179 -14.53 11.37 0.68
CA ALA A 179 -15.68 12.06 1.26
C ALA A 179 -16.85 11.08 1.55
N GLY A 180 -17.36 11.13 2.78
CA GLY A 180 -18.77 10.83 3.06
C GLY A 180 -19.11 9.39 3.48
N TRP A 181 -18.49 8.85 4.52
CA TRP A 181 -19.25 7.92 5.38
C TRP A 181 -20.08 8.76 6.34
N GLY A 182 -21.28 9.14 5.87
CA GLY A 182 -22.33 9.67 6.71
C GLY A 182 -22.65 8.63 7.79
N VAL A 183 -22.07 8.81 8.97
CA VAL A 183 -22.53 8.11 10.16
C VAL A 183 -23.80 8.85 10.56
N ASP A 184 -24.93 8.35 10.08
CA ASP A 184 -26.24 8.68 10.63
C ASP A 184 -26.19 8.34 12.13
N THR A 185 -25.96 9.36 12.94
CA THR A 185 -26.14 9.26 14.39
C THR A 185 -27.63 9.14 14.63
N GLY A 186 -28.13 7.90 14.59
CA GLY A 186 -29.51 7.57 14.91
C GLY A 186 -29.90 8.20 16.25
N ALA A 187 -30.76 9.20 16.18
CA ALA A 187 -31.40 9.80 17.34
C ALA A 187 -32.26 8.74 18.03
N ALA A 188 -31.96 8.46 19.30
CA ALA A 188 -32.70 7.52 20.12
C ALA A 188 -34.16 8.00 20.33
N PRO A 189 -35.16 7.10 20.24
CA PRO A 189 -36.55 7.47 20.53
C PRO A 189 -36.74 7.71 22.03
N ALA A 190 -37.34 8.84 22.38
CA ALA A 190 -37.74 9.18 23.73
C ALA A 190 -38.81 8.19 24.22
N ALA A 191 -38.54 7.50 25.32
CA ALA A 191 -39.50 6.66 26.01
C ALA A 191 -40.59 7.54 26.64
N SER A 192 -41.80 7.51 26.07
CA SER A 192 -43.01 8.03 26.70
C SER A 192 -43.57 6.97 27.64
N GLY A 193 -43.54 7.25 28.94
CA GLY A 193 -44.23 6.45 29.95
C GLY A 193 -45.74 6.69 29.93
N ALA A 194 -46.48 5.63 30.21
CA ALA A 194 -47.82 5.63 30.78
C ALA A 194 -47.97 4.33 31.59
#